data_AF-A0A942LKQ6-F1
#
_entry.id   AF-A0A942LKQ6-F1
#
_cell.length_a   1.000
_cell.length_b   1.000
_cell.length_c   1.000
_cell.angle_alpha   90.00
_cell.angle_beta   90.00
_cell.angle_gamma   90.00
#
_symmetry.space_group_name_H-M   'P 1'
#
loop_
_entity.id
_entity.type
_entity.pdbx_description
1 polymer ?
#
loop_
_entity_poly.entity_id
_entity_poly.type
_entity_poly.pdbx_seq_one_letter_code
_entity_poly.pdbx_strand_id
1 'polypeptide(L)'
;MNPYEPVTQSEFADWIGVTQQAVSDMVGRGVLHPGQSLKEWMRAYCNHMRGVAAGRGSDAELARERAELTRINSQRARLKLEMEQGESAPIAAIEQVLASIGRGIGGHLEPLPGVIHKLCPDLTPEALKQVQAAVSKACDLAVSASLDLLTEPDEEAAPDGDDLFPQPAAGDEEGGI
;
A
#
# COMPACT_ATOMS: atom_id res chain seq x y z
N MET A 1 47.56 -35.89 0.22
CA MET A 1 47.10 -35.10 -0.94
C MET A 1 47.97 -33.86 -1.05
N ASN A 2 48.50 -33.57 -2.24
CA ASN A 2 49.28 -32.36 -2.48
C ASN A 2 48.31 -31.20 -2.77
N PRO A 3 48.33 -30.07 -2.03
CA PRO A 3 47.34 -29.01 -2.21
C PRO A 3 47.43 -28.24 -3.54
N TYR A 4 48.47 -28.53 -4.33
CA TYR A 4 48.73 -27.94 -5.64
C TYR A 4 48.25 -28.81 -6.81
N GLU A 5 47.77 -30.02 -6.54
CA GLU A 5 47.21 -30.89 -7.57
C GLU A 5 45.72 -30.59 -7.79
N PRO A 6 45.21 -30.80 -9.02
CA PRO A 6 43.80 -30.67 -9.32
C PRO A 6 42.99 -31.67 -8.49
N VAL A 7 41.83 -31.23 -7.99
CA VAL A 7 40.95 -32.04 -7.14
C VAL A 7 39.62 -32.29 -7.82
N THR A 8 39.02 -33.47 -7.61
CA THR A 8 37.68 -33.76 -8.09
C THR A 8 36.60 -33.17 -7.17
N GLN A 9 35.37 -33.02 -7.68
CA GLN A 9 34.26 -32.50 -6.88
C GLN A 9 33.93 -33.37 -5.65
N SER A 10 34.01 -34.69 -5.80
CA SER A 10 33.76 -35.64 -4.70
C SER A 10 34.83 -35.55 -3.62
N GLU A 11 36.10 -35.57 -4.02
CA GLU A 11 37.22 -35.46 -3.07
C GLU A 11 37.19 -34.14 -2.32
N PHE A 12 36.86 -33.03 -3.01
CA PHE A 12 36.71 -31.75 -2.34
C PHE A 12 35.54 -31.77 -1.35
N ALA A 13 34.39 -32.31 -1.74
CA ALA A 13 33.20 -32.40 -0.88
C ALA A 13 33.49 -33.16 0.42
N ASP A 14 34.19 -34.30 0.32
CA ASP A 14 34.62 -35.11 1.47
C ASP A 14 35.59 -34.33 2.38
N TRP A 15 36.49 -33.55 1.79
CA TRP A 15 37.48 -32.76 2.53
C TRP A 15 36.88 -31.60 3.34
N ILE A 16 35.89 -30.90 2.79
CA ILE A 16 35.25 -29.76 3.45
C ILE A 16 33.97 -30.14 4.22
N GLY A 17 33.55 -31.41 4.16
CA GLY A 17 32.39 -31.93 4.89
C GLY A 17 31.05 -31.45 4.33
N VAL A 18 30.93 -31.29 3.00
CA VAL A 18 29.68 -30.94 2.32
C VAL A 18 29.29 -32.03 1.33
N THR A 19 28.09 -31.96 0.77
CA THR A 19 27.67 -32.90 -0.28
C THR A 19 28.32 -32.57 -1.62
N GLN A 20 28.62 -33.59 -2.43
CA GLN A 20 29.10 -33.38 -3.80
C GLN A 20 28.12 -32.55 -4.64
N GLN A 21 26.81 -32.66 -4.39
CA GLN A 21 25.78 -31.83 -5.01
C GLN A 21 25.99 -30.33 -4.72
N ALA A 22 26.36 -29.96 -3.49
CA ALA A 22 26.66 -28.58 -3.14
C ALA A 22 27.90 -28.05 -3.88
N VAL A 23 28.92 -28.91 -4.06
CA VAL A 23 30.12 -28.56 -4.86
C VAL A 23 29.75 -28.41 -6.34
N SER A 24 28.91 -29.29 -6.88
CA SER A 24 28.41 -29.19 -8.25
C SER A 24 27.61 -27.91 -8.50
N ASP A 25 26.78 -27.48 -7.54
CA ASP A 25 26.06 -26.20 -7.62
C ASP A 25 27.02 -25.01 -7.62
N MET A 26 28.03 -25.02 -6.74
CA MET A 26 29.08 -23.99 -6.72
C MET A 26 29.87 -23.92 -8.04
N VAL A 27 30.14 -25.05 -8.68
CA VAL A 27 30.73 -25.08 -10.02
C VAL A 27 29.77 -24.51 -11.07
N GLY A 28 28.49 -24.88 -11.04
CA GLY A 28 27.47 -24.38 -11.96
C GLY A 28 27.26 -22.87 -11.86
N ARG A 29 27.39 -22.30 -10.66
CA ARG A 29 27.35 -20.84 -10.41
C ARG A 29 28.66 -20.12 -10.73
N GLY A 30 29.71 -20.84 -11.14
CA GLY A 30 31.02 -20.28 -11.46
C GLY A 30 31.85 -19.85 -10.25
N VAL A 31 31.50 -20.32 -9.04
CA VAL A 31 32.26 -20.06 -7.80
C VAL A 31 33.55 -20.90 -7.77
N LEU A 32 33.47 -22.14 -8.26
CA LEU A 32 34.60 -23.07 -8.38
C LEU A 32 34.82 -23.41 -9.86
N HIS A 33 36.07 -23.45 -10.32
CA HIS A 33 36.36 -23.80 -11.71
C HIS A 33 37.01 -25.19 -11.82
N PRO A 34 36.50 -26.09 -12.68
CA PRO A 34 37.09 -27.41 -12.89
C PRO A 34 38.57 -27.35 -13.29
N GLY A 35 39.36 -28.31 -12.82
CA GLY A 35 40.80 -28.40 -13.13
C GLY A 35 41.71 -27.51 -12.27
N GLN A 36 41.15 -26.69 -11.38
CA GLN A 36 41.93 -25.96 -10.38
C GLN A 36 42.38 -26.86 -9.22
N SER A 37 43.44 -26.42 -8.55
CA SER A 37 44.01 -27.11 -7.40
C SER A 37 43.13 -27.01 -6.15
N LEU A 38 43.33 -27.95 -5.22
CA LEU A 38 42.67 -27.94 -3.91
C LEU A 38 42.81 -26.59 -3.18
N LYS A 39 43.99 -25.97 -3.24
CA LYS A 39 44.25 -24.66 -2.61
C LYS A 39 43.42 -23.53 -3.23
N GLU A 40 43.25 -23.53 -4.54
CA GLU A 40 42.45 -22.54 -5.25
C GLU A 40 40.96 -22.69 -4.91
N TRP A 41 40.45 -23.92 -4.91
CA TRP A 41 39.08 -24.21 -4.51
C TRP A 41 38.80 -23.84 -3.05
N MET A 42 39.72 -24.13 -2.12
CA MET A 42 39.59 -23.70 -0.72
C MET A 42 39.50 -22.18 -0.58
N ARG A 43 40.33 -21.43 -1.32
CA ARG A 43 40.29 -19.95 -1.28
C ARG A 43 38.99 -19.40 -1.86
N ALA A 44 38.56 -19.93 -2.99
CA ALA A 44 37.30 -19.54 -3.64
C ALA A 44 36.09 -19.83 -2.75
N TYR A 45 36.04 -21.03 -2.16
CA TYR A 45 35.00 -21.44 -1.21
C TYR A 45 34.96 -20.52 0.02
N CYS A 46 36.10 -20.27 0.67
CA CYS A 46 36.17 -19.39 1.83
C CYS A 46 35.78 -17.94 1.49
N ASN A 47 36.15 -17.44 0.30
CA ASN A 47 35.74 -16.11 -0.16
C ASN A 47 34.22 -16.05 -0.39
N HIS A 48 33.65 -17.07 -1.03
CA HIS A 48 32.21 -17.18 -1.24
C HIS A 48 31.45 -17.22 0.08
N MET A 49 31.85 -18.08 1.02
CA MET A 49 31.19 -18.18 2.33
C MET A 49 31.29 -16.88 3.14
N ARG A 50 32.41 -16.15 3.05
CA ARG A 50 32.52 -14.80 3.65
C ARG A 50 31.61 -13.79 2.98
N GLY A 51 31.41 -13.89 1.66
CA GLY A 51 30.43 -13.09 0.92
C GLY A 51 29.01 -13.36 1.43
N VAL A 52 28.61 -14.63 1.45
CA VAL A 52 27.29 -15.08 1.93
C VAL A 52 27.06 -14.64 3.38
N ALA A 53 28.01 -14.87 4.28
CA ALA A 53 27.90 -14.47 5.69
C ALA A 53 27.79 -12.95 5.86
N ALA A 54 28.39 -12.16 4.96
CA ALA A 54 28.27 -10.72 4.95
C ALA A 54 27.03 -10.21 4.21
N GLY A 55 26.14 -11.10 3.76
CA GLY A 55 24.94 -10.76 2.98
C GLY A 55 25.27 -10.19 1.60
N ARG A 56 26.44 -10.52 1.03
CA ARG A 56 26.88 -10.12 -0.31
C ARG A 56 26.87 -11.35 -1.21
N GLY A 57 25.89 -11.40 -2.11
CA GLY A 57 25.71 -12.48 -3.07
C GLY A 57 24.29 -12.44 -3.62
N SER A 58 24.08 -13.03 -4.80
CA SER A 58 22.75 -13.10 -5.45
C SER A 58 21.68 -13.66 -4.52
N ASP A 59 22.04 -14.63 -3.69
CA ASP A 59 21.12 -15.27 -2.74
C ASP A 59 20.68 -14.32 -1.62
N ALA A 60 21.53 -13.38 -1.22
CA ALA A 60 21.18 -12.38 -0.21
C ALA A 60 20.26 -11.29 -0.78
N GLU A 61 20.43 -10.92 -2.05
CA GLU A 61 19.52 -10.02 -2.75
C GLU A 61 18.13 -10.67 -2.95
N LEU A 62 18.10 -11.92 -3.44
CA LEU A 62 16.87 -12.71 -3.55
C LEU A 62 16.17 -12.91 -2.20
N ALA A 63 16.92 -13.13 -1.11
CA ALA A 63 16.35 -13.24 0.23
C ALA A 63 15.71 -11.93 0.70
N ARG A 64 16.33 -10.79 0.41
CA ARG A 64 15.77 -9.45 0.71
C ARG A 64 14.50 -9.19 -0.08
N GLU A 65 14.50 -9.48 -1.38
CA GLU A 65 13.30 -9.32 -2.22
C GLU A 65 12.15 -10.19 -1.73
N ARG A 66 12.41 -11.45 -1.34
CA ARG A 66 11.41 -12.34 -0.75
C ARG A 66 10.87 -11.83 0.57
N ALA A 67 11.74 -11.25 1.41
CA ALA A 67 11.32 -10.67 2.69
C ALA A 67 10.38 -9.48 2.46
N GLU A 68 10.71 -8.59 1.52
CA GLU A 68 9.85 -7.45 1.19
C GLU A 68 8.53 -7.90 0.55
N LEU A 69 8.56 -8.88 -0.36
CA LEU A 69 7.35 -9.47 -0.93
C LEU A 69 6.45 -10.05 0.17
N THR A 70 7.04 -10.74 1.15
CA THR A 70 6.31 -11.32 2.29
C THR A 70 5.68 -10.23 3.15
N ARG A 71 6.38 -9.11 3.37
CA ARG A 71 5.86 -7.94 4.08
C ARG A 71 4.68 -7.30 3.36
N ILE A 72 4.78 -7.11 2.05
CA ILE A 72 3.68 -6.56 1.24
C ILE A 72 2.47 -7.51 1.27
N ASN A 73 2.72 -8.82 1.14
CA ASN A 73 1.66 -9.81 1.15
C ASN A 73 0.97 -9.92 2.51
N SER A 74 1.70 -9.81 3.62
CA SER A 74 1.10 -9.82 4.96
C SER A 74 0.24 -8.57 5.18
N GLN A 75 0.68 -7.40 4.72
CA GLN A 75 -0.12 -6.17 4.77
C GLN A 75 -1.40 -6.30 3.95
N ARG A 76 -1.33 -6.84 2.73
CA ARG A 76 -2.50 -7.11 1.90
C ARG A 76 -3.46 -8.09 2.57
N ALA A 77 -2.94 -9.16 3.18
CA ALA A 77 -3.75 -10.12 3.91
C ALA A 77 -4.47 -9.47 5.10
N ARG A 78 -3.82 -8.55 5.82
CA ARG A 78 -4.43 -7.80 6.91
C ARG A 78 -5.59 -6.92 6.43
N LEU A 79 -5.38 -6.12 5.39
CA LEU A 79 -6.44 -5.28 4.81
C LEU A 79 -7.64 -6.13 4.35
N LYS A 80 -7.37 -7.31 3.76
CA LYS A 80 -8.43 -8.23 3.35
C LYS A 80 -9.22 -8.77 4.55
N LEU A 81 -8.54 -9.09 5.65
CA LEU A 81 -9.20 -9.53 6.89
C LEU A 81 -10.08 -8.41 7.47
N GLU A 82 -9.59 -7.18 7.51
CA GLU A 82 -10.35 -6.00 7.96
C GLU A 82 -11.62 -5.79 7.09
N MET A 83 -11.52 -6.03 5.77
CA MET A 83 -12.68 -6.01 4.87
C MET A 83 -13.66 -7.16 5.13
N GLU A 84 -13.18 -8.39 5.33
CA GLU A 84 -14.01 -9.56 5.63
C GLU A 84 -14.73 -9.43 6.99
N GLN A 85 -14.10 -8.76 7.96
CA GLN A 85 -14.68 -8.46 9.27
C GLN A 85 -15.66 -7.28 9.24
N GLY A 86 -15.77 -6.57 8.12
CA GLY A 86 -16.65 -5.41 7.96
C GLY A 86 -16.15 -4.14 8.66
N GLU A 87 -14.90 -4.12 9.13
CA GLU A 87 -14.27 -2.95 9.74
C GLU A 87 -13.86 -1.90 8.68
N SER A 88 -13.70 -2.33 7.43
CA SER A 88 -13.38 -1.45 6.30
C SER A 88 -14.23 -1.82 5.07
N ALA A 89 -15.06 -0.88 4.61
CA ALA A 89 -15.86 -1.05 3.39
C ALA A 89 -15.16 -0.36 2.20
N PRO A 90 -15.16 -0.97 0.99
CA PRO A 90 -14.69 -0.29 -0.21
C PRO A 90 -15.53 0.95 -0.48
N ILE A 91 -14.88 2.09 -0.73
CA ILE A 91 -15.52 3.36 -1.09
C ILE A 91 -16.52 3.17 -2.26
N ALA A 92 -16.10 2.45 -3.30
CA ALA A 92 -16.94 2.15 -4.46
C ALA A 92 -18.24 1.39 -4.10
N ALA A 93 -18.21 0.53 -3.08
CA ALA A 93 -19.41 -0.18 -2.63
C ALA A 93 -20.39 0.76 -1.94
N ILE A 94 -19.88 1.70 -1.12
CA ILE A 94 -20.69 2.72 -0.47
C ILE A 94 -21.32 3.65 -1.51
N GLU A 95 -20.55 4.12 -2.49
CA GLU A 95 -21.05 4.94 -3.60
C GLU A 95 -22.13 4.22 -4.41
N GLN A 96 -21.94 2.93 -4.69
CA GLN A 96 -22.93 2.14 -5.42
C GLN A 96 -24.24 2.00 -4.63
N VAL A 97 -24.17 1.75 -3.32
CA VAL A 97 -25.34 1.69 -2.44
C VAL A 97 -26.04 3.06 -2.38
N LEU A 98 -25.28 4.14 -2.22
CA LEU A 98 -25.82 5.51 -2.16
C LEU A 98 -26.52 5.88 -3.47
N ALA A 99 -25.89 5.63 -4.62
CA ALA A 99 -26.48 5.87 -5.93
C ALA A 99 -27.73 5.00 -6.18
N SER A 100 -27.75 3.77 -5.66
CA SER A 100 -28.92 2.89 -5.73
C SER A 100 -30.08 3.46 -4.91
N ILE A 101 -29.81 3.95 -3.70
CA ILE A 101 -30.83 4.57 -2.83
C ILE A 101 -31.34 5.88 -3.44
N GLY A 102 -30.46 6.74 -3.96
CA GLY A 102 -30.84 7.99 -4.62
C GLY A 102 -31.78 7.77 -5.80
N ARG A 103 -31.49 6.78 -6.67
CA ARG A 103 -32.40 6.38 -7.76
C ARG A 103 -33.73 5.81 -7.24
N GLY A 104 -33.70 5.02 -6.16
CA GLY A 104 -34.91 4.47 -5.54
C GLY A 104 -35.84 5.57 -5.02
N ILE A 105 -35.28 6.58 -4.34
CA ILE A 105 -36.02 7.74 -3.85
C ILE A 105 -36.66 8.49 -5.03
N GLY A 106 -35.90 8.76 -6.10
CA GLY A 106 -36.43 9.38 -7.32
C GLY A 106 -37.62 8.61 -7.91
N GLY A 107 -37.48 7.29 -8.07
CA GLY A 107 -38.53 6.43 -8.61
C GLY A 107 -39.81 6.39 -7.76
N HIS A 108 -39.72 6.62 -6.44
CA HIS A 108 -40.89 6.67 -5.55
C HIS A 108 -41.50 8.06 -5.44
N LEU A 109 -40.70 9.13 -5.48
CA LEU A 109 -41.17 10.50 -5.28
C LEU A 109 -41.70 11.13 -6.58
N GLU A 110 -41.08 10.88 -7.73
CA GLU A 110 -41.49 11.46 -9.03
C GLU A 110 -42.95 11.15 -9.43
N PRO A 111 -43.53 9.97 -9.14
CA PRO A 111 -44.92 9.69 -9.45
C PRO A 111 -45.94 10.36 -8.51
N LEU A 112 -45.52 10.85 -7.34
CA LEU A 112 -46.42 11.36 -6.30
C LEU A 112 -47.34 12.49 -6.78
N PRO A 113 -46.90 13.50 -7.55
CA PRO A 113 -47.80 14.53 -8.07
C PRO A 113 -48.94 13.94 -8.91
N GLY A 114 -48.66 12.92 -9.72
CA GLY A 114 -49.68 12.23 -10.52
C GLY A 114 -50.68 11.42 -9.66
N VAL A 115 -50.21 10.84 -8.55
CA VAL A 115 -51.06 10.15 -7.58
C VAL A 115 -51.92 11.14 -6.79
N ILE A 116 -51.35 12.28 -6.37
CA ILE A 116 -52.06 13.35 -5.65
C ILE A 116 -53.17 13.94 -6.51
N HIS A 117 -52.92 14.20 -7.80
CA HIS A 117 -53.93 14.68 -8.73
C HIS A 117 -55.09 13.68 -8.90
N LYS A 118 -54.84 12.37 -8.82
CA LYS A 118 -55.90 11.34 -8.89
C LYS A 118 -56.73 11.24 -7.60
N LEU A 119 -56.11 11.47 -6.44
CA LEU A 119 -56.76 11.34 -5.13
C LEU A 119 -57.49 12.61 -4.70
N CYS A 120 -57.03 13.79 -5.15
CA CYS A 120 -57.59 15.09 -4.80
C CYS A 120 -57.86 15.92 -6.07
N PRO A 121 -59.03 15.74 -6.72
CA PRO A 121 -59.40 16.48 -7.92
C PRO A 121 -59.64 17.99 -7.70
N ASP A 122 -59.85 18.42 -6.45
CA ASP A 122 -60.11 19.82 -6.08
C ASP A 122 -58.83 20.65 -5.91
N LEU A 123 -57.64 20.06 -6.10
CA LEU A 123 -56.39 20.81 -5.99
C LEU A 123 -56.23 21.78 -7.17
N THR A 124 -55.89 23.03 -6.87
CA THR A 124 -55.55 24.00 -7.91
C THR A 124 -54.29 23.56 -8.66
N PRO A 125 -54.23 23.73 -9.99
CA PRO A 125 -53.09 23.33 -10.81
C PRO A 125 -51.78 24.04 -10.40
N GLU A 126 -51.88 25.21 -9.77
CA GLU A 126 -50.73 25.94 -9.25
C GLU A 126 -50.12 25.29 -8.00
N ALA A 127 -50.95 24.74 -7.11
CA ALA A 127 -50.48 23.97 -5.95
C ALA A 127 -49.80 22.67 -6.39
N LEU A 128 -50.31 22.02 -7.43
CA LEU A 128 -49.70 20.81 -7.99
C LEU A 128 -48.30 21.08 -8.57
N LYS A 129 -48.11 22.23 -9.24
CA LYS A 129 -46.79 22.66 -9.72
C LYS A 129 -45.80 22.90 -8.58
N GLN A 130 -46.25 23.50 -7.46
CA GLN A 130 -45.38 23.72 -6.29
C GLN A 130 -44.94 22.39 -5.67
N VAL A 131 -45.86 21.42 -5.56
CA VAL A 131 -45.53 20.05 -5.09
C VAL A 131 -44.54 19.38 -6.04
N GLN A 132 -44.75 19.48 -7.35
CA GLN A 132 -43.84 18.91 -8.34
C GLN A 132 -42.44 19.54 -8.26
N ALA A 133 -42.33 20.85 -8.11
CA ALA A 133 -41.05 21.54 -7.95
C ALA A 133 -40.32 21.12 -6.65
N ALA A 134 -41.05 20.98 -5.54
CA ALA A 134 -40.48 20.51 -4.27
C ALA A 134 -40.00 19.05 -4.35
N VAL A 135 -40.77 18.18 -5.02
CA VAL A 135 -40.41 16.78 -5.28
C VAL A 135 -39.16 16.69 -6.15
N SER A 136 -39.10 17.42 -7.26
CA SER A 136 -37.93 17.42 -8.15
C SER A 136 -36.67 17.87 -7.42
N LYS A 137 -36.75 18.94 -6.61
CA LYS A 137 -35.60 19.40 -5.81
C LYS A 137 -35.11 18.34 -4.82
N ALA A 138 -36.02 17.58 -4.21
CA ALA A 138 -35.65 16.49 -3.30
C ALA A 138 -35.01 15.30 -4.04
N CYS A 139 -35.52 14.97 -5.23
CA CYS A 139 -34.92 13.94 -6.09
C CYS A 139 -33.51 14.34 -6.56
N ASP A 140 -33.33 15.59 -7.01
CA ASP A 140 -32.04 16.10 -7.46
C ASP A 140 -30.99 16.02 -6.35
N LEU A 141 -31.36 16.40 -5.12
CA LEU A 141 -30.48 16.29 -3.94
C LEU A 141 -30.11 14.84 -3.64
N ALA A 142 -31.07 13.90 -3.75
CA ALA A 142 -30.83 12.48 -3.52
C ALA A 142 -29.93 11.85 -4.59
N VAL A 143 -30.02 12.33 -5.84
CA VAL A 143 -29.20 11.86 -6.97
C VAL A 143 -27.79 12.46 -6.92
N SER A 144 -27.65 13.71 -6.47
CA SER A 144 -26.35 14.37 -6.31
C SER A 144 -25.61 13.98 -5.03
N ALA A 145 -26.21 13.16 -4.16
CA ALA A 145 -25.59 12.73 -2.91
C ALA A 145 -24.32 11.90 -3.19
N SER A 146 -23.15 12.42 -2.81
CA SER A 146 -21.86 11.73 -2.89
C SER A 146 -21.08 11.88 -1.58
N LEU A 147 -20.03 11.07 -1.43
CA LEU A 147 -19.11 11.17 -0.28
C LEU A 147 -18.37 12.52 -0.24
N ASP A 148 -18.19 13.18 -1.39
CA ASP A 148 -17.53 14.50 -1.48
C ASP A 148 -18.31 15.58 -0.72
N LEU A 149 -19.64 15.42 -0.59
CA LEU A 149 -20.49 16.34 0.18
C LEU A 149 -20.21 16.32 1.68
N LEU A 150 -19.56 15.26 2.20
CA LEU A 150 -19.14 15.18 3.61
C LEU A 150 -17.80 15.88 3.85
N THR A 151 -17.11 16.29 2.77
CA THR A 151 -15.94 17.15 2.85
C THR A 151 -16.43 18.58 2.94
N GLU A 152 -16.98 18.95 4.09
CA GLU A 152 -17.12 20.37 4.44
C GLU A 152 -15.72 21.00 4.21
N PRO A 153 -15.59 22.09 3.45
CA PRO A 153 -14.36 22.86 3.52
C PRO A 153 -14.25 23.32 4.97
N ASP A 154 -13.22 22.86 5.68
CA ASP A 154 -12.83 23.43 6.97
C ASP A 154 -12.98 24.94 6.84
N GLU A 155 -13.89 25.53 7.63
CA GLU A 155 -13.95 26.97 7.83
C GLU A 155 -12.51 27.42 8.06
N GLU A 156 -12.04 28.30 7.18
CA GLU A 156 -10.69 28.85 7.17
C GLU A 156 -10.18 28.96 8.60
N ALA A 157 -9.18 28.14 8.94
CA ALA A 157 -8.36 28.39 10.10
C ALA A 157 -7.91 29.85 9.98
N ALA A 158 -8.51 30.71 10.79
CA ALA A 158 -8.10 32.08 10.91
C ALA A 158 -6.58 32.06 11.10
N PRO A 159 -5.81 32.86 10.35
CA PRO A 159 -4.42 33.04 10.69
C PRO A 159 -4.41 33.77 12.03
N ASP A 160 -4.35 33.01 13.12
CA ASP A 160 -3.92 33.50 14.43
C ASP A 160 -2.45 33.90 14.26
N GLY A 161 -2.27 35.11 13.73
CA GLY A 161 -1.08 35.88 13.91
C GLY A 161 -1.03 36.27 15.38
N ASP A 162 -0.17 35.61 16.13
CA ASP A 162 0.53 36.25 17.24
C ASP A 162 1.93 35.65 17.36
N ASP A 163 2.87 36.42 16.83
CA ASP A 163 4.31 36.30 17.02
C ASP A 163 4.63 36.22 18.52
N LEU A 164 4.92 35.01 19.03
CA LEU A 164 5.42 34.85 20.39
C LEU A 164 6.74 34.08 20.43
N PHE A 165 7.75 34.57 19.71
CA PHE A 165 9.14 34.37 20.13
C PHE A 165 9.98 35.61 19.80
N PRO A 166 10.26 36.47 20.79
CA PRO A 166 11.31 37.47 20.65
C PRO A 166 12.65 36.75 20.43
N GLN A 167 13.30 36.98 19.29
CA GLN A 167 14.70 36.59 19.13
C GLN A 167 15.54 37.41 20.12
N PRO A 168 16.42 36.78 20.92
CA PRO A 168 17.34 37.54 21.75
C PRO A 168 18.30 38.31 20.85
N ALA A 169 18.35 39.62 21.05
CA ALA A 169 19.25 40.53 20.37
C ALA A 169 20.70 40.07 20.60
N ALA A 170 21.44 39.85 19.51
CA ALA A 170 22.89 39.85 19.54
C ALA A 170 23.35 41.26 19.89
N GLY A 171 23.62 41.49 21.17
CA GLY A 171 24.28 42.68 21.67
C GLY A 171 25.76 42.38 21.84
N ASP A 172 26.56 43.04 21.01
CA ASP A 172 27.99 43.22 21.21
C ASP A 172 28.25 43.88 22.58
N GLU A 173 29.10 43.28 23.41
CA GLU A 173 29.83 44.01 24.44
C GLU A 173 31.31 43.60 24.42
N GLU A 174 32.12 44.51 23.88
CA GLU A 174 33.54 44.64 24.21
C GLU A 174 33.73 44.93 25.72
N GLY A 175 34.74 44.31 26.32
CA GLY A 175 35.67 45.04 27.21
C GLY A 175 35.55 44.89 28.74
N GLY A 176 36.64 44.40 29.35
CA GLY A 176 37.05 44.64 30.75
C GLY A 176 36.69 43.51 31.72
N ILE A 177 37.58 42.96 32.54
CA ILE A 177 38.85 43.41 33.14
C ILE A 177 39.78 42.19 33.26
#